data_AF-A0A519W0Z7-F1
#
_entry.id   AF-A0A519W0Z7-F1
#
_cell.length_a   1.000
_cell.length_b   1.000
_cell.length_c   1.000
_cell.angle_alpha   90.00
_cell.angle_beta   90.00
_cell.angle_gamma   90.00
#
_symmetry.space_group_name_H-M   'P 1'
#
loop_
_entity.id
_entity.type
_entity.pdbx_description
1 polymer ?
#
loop_
_entity_poly.entity_id
_entity_poly.type
_entity_poly.pdbx_seq_one_letter_code
_entity_poly.pdbx_strand_id
1 'polypeptide(L)'
;AVANLSAVKAGLIKNSEQRIANSLDFKFIKQDIADLKKRDAEVSVTLNENKLKAERDAQEAKSLARQNELRALRGLPAIKKGEKVTKQDTFDFIEDESLKVMGDFMQQSGNYVMNLGIATAPKL
;
A
#
# COMPACT_ATOMS: atom_id res chain seq x y z
N ALA A 1 32.97 -1.59 5.60
CA ALA A 1 32.20 -2.62 6.31
C ALA A 1 30.72 -2.26 6.22
N VAL A 2 29.84 -3.21 5.90
CA VAL A 2 28.38 -2.98 5.85
C VAL A 2 27.81 -3.06 7.26
N ALA A 3 27.03 -2.06 7.69
CA ALA A 3 26.42 -2.05 9.01
C ALA A 3 25.36 -3.16 9.16
N ASN A 4 25.34 -3.84 10.32
CA ASN A 4 24.35 -4.88 10.61
C ASN A 4 23.03 -4.25 11.07
N LEU A 5 21.98 -4.38 10.26
CA LEU A 5 20.65 -3.80 10.50
C LEU A 5 19.68 -4.74 11.24
N SER A 6 20.15 -5.91 11.67
CA SER A 6 19.29 -6.94 12.29
C SER A 6 18.60 -6.43 13.56
N ALA A 7 19.25 -5.54 14.32
CA ALA A 7 18.72 -4.97 15.56
C ALA A 7 17.49 -4.06 15.34
N VAL A 8 17.42 -3.38 14.19
CA VAL A 8 16.32 -2.45 13.85
C VAL A 8 15.30 -3.08 12.91
N LYS A 9 15.67 -4.10 12.14
CA LYS A 9 14.82 -4.77 11.16
C LYS A 9 13.47 -5.24 11.73
N ALA A 10 13.47 -5.88 12.90
CA ALA A 10 12.24 -6.41 13.50
C ALA A 10 11.24 -5.30 13.88
N GLY A 11 11.75 -4.16 14.38
CA GLY A 11 10.92 -3.00 14.73
C GLY A 11 10.28 -2.36 13.50
N LEU A 12 11.07 -2.18 12.44
CA LEU A 12 10.58 -1.61 11.17
C LEU A 12 9.50 -2.47 10.52
N ILE A 13 9.69 -3.80 10.49
CA ILE A 13 8.70 -4.73 9.94
C ILE A 13 7.39 -4.61 10.71
N LYS A 14 7.43 -4.68 12.04
CA LYS A 14 6.23 -4.59 12.88
C LYS A 14 5.45 -3.29 12.63
N ASN A 15 6.14 -2.16 12.58
CA ASN A 15 5.50 -0.86 12.35
C ASN A 15 4.87 -0.78 10.96
N SER A 16 5.57 -1.26 9.93
CA SER A 16 5.06 -1.28 8.57
C SER A 16 3.85 -2.21 8.42
N GLU A 17 3.89 -3.41 9.00
CA GLU A 17 2.76 -4.35 8.99
C GLU A 17 1.51 -3.76 9.64
N GLN A 18 1.67 -3.03 10.76
CA GLN A 18 0.56 -2.34 11.42
C GLN A 18 -0.04 -1.24 10.54
N ARG A 19 0.79 -0.44 9.83
CA ARG A 19 0.30 0.58 8.90
C ARG A 19 -0.40 -0.03 7.69
N ILE A 20 0.21 -1.06 7.10
CA ILE A 20 -0.34 -1.81 5.96
C ILE A 20 -1.68 -2.46 6.33
N ALA A 21 -1.84 -2.97 7.55
CA ALA A 21 -3.09 -3.57 8.02
C ALA A 21 -4.24 -2.55 8.11
N ASN A 22 -3.94 -1.29 8.41
CA ASN A 22 -4.92 -0.22 8.57
C ASN A 22 -5.19 0.59 7.28
N SER A 23 -4.38 0.41 6.24
CA SER A 23 -4.49 1.16 4.99
C SER A 23 -5.46 0.51 4.00
N LEU A 24 -6.36 1.32 3.44
CA LEU A 24 -7.31 0.88 2.43
C LEU A 24 -6.63 0.55 1.10
N ASP A 25 -5.60 1.31 0.70
CA ASP A 25 -4.86 1.07 -0.55
C ASP A 25 -4.27 -0.36 -0.54
N PHE A 26 -3.63 -0.76 0.56
CA PHE A 26 -3.08 -2.11 0.71
C PHE A 26 -4.13 -3.21 0.80
N LYS A 27 -5.33 -2.89 1.32
CA LYS A 27 -6.47 -3.82 1.33
C LYS A 27 -6.90 -4.14 -0.11
N PHE A 28 -7.01 -3.14 -0.98
CA PHE A 28 -7.40 -3.38 -2.37
C PHE A 28 -6.37 -4.18 -3.15
N ILE A 29 -5.08 -3.97 -2.91
CA ILE A 29 -4.03 -4.78 -3.56
C ILE A 29 -4.11 -6.24 -3.14
N LYS A 30 -4.32 -6.51 -1.85
CA LYS A 30 -4.51 -7.88 -1.37
C LYS A 30 -5.71 -8.54 -2.03
N GLN A 31 -6.79 -7.78 -2.23
CA GLN A 31 -7.95 -8.24 -2.98
C GLN A 31 -7.63 -8.49 -4.45
N ASP A 32 -6.89 -7.59 -5.11
CA ASP A 32 -6.50 -7.76 -6.52
C ASP A 32 -5.58 -8.97 -6.72
N ILE A 33 -4.64 -9.21 -5.79
CA ILE A 33 -3.80 -10.41 -5.79
C ILE A 33 -4.68 -11.68 -5.68
N ALA A 34 -5.70 -11.67 -4.82
CA ALA A 34 -6.62 -12.79 -4.68
C ALA A 34 -7.48 -12.98 -5.93
N ASP A 35 -7.98 -11.89 -6.52
CA ASP A 35 -8.80 -11.91 -7.75
C ASP A 35 -7.97 -12.34 -8.97
N LEU A 36 -6.69 -11.97 -9.05
CA LEU A 36 -5.76 -12.43 -10.08
C LEU A 36 -5.48 -13.93 -9.95
N LYS A 37 -5.20 -14.43 -8.74
CA LYS A 37 -5.00 -15.86 -8.51
C LYS A 37 -6.20 -16.71 -8.92
N LYS A 38 -7.42 -16.17 -8.75
CA LYS A 38 -8.65 -16.84 -9.21
C LYS A 38 -8.73 -16.87 -10.74
N ARG A 39 -8.44 -15.75 -11.39
CA ARG A 39 -8.46 -15.64 -12.86
C ARG A 39 -7.34 -16.43 -13.54
N ASP A 40 -6.18 -16.56 -12.92
CA ASP A 40 -5.10 -17.43 -13.41
C ASP A 40 -5.53 -18.91 -13.46
N ALA A 41 -6.48 -19.31 -12.61
CA ALA A 41 -7.06 -20.66 -12.64
C ALA A 41 -8.16 -20.81 -13.71
N GLU A 42 -8.65 -19.71 -14.30
CA GLU A 42 -9.67 -19.70 -15.34
C GLU A 42 -9.01 -19.84 -16.72
N VAL A 43 -9.07 -21.04 -17.30
CA VAL A 43 -8.47 -21.35 -18.61
C VAL A 43 -9.45 -21.15 -19.78
N SER A 44 -10.72 -20.81 -19.48
CA SER A 44 -11.78 -20.71 -20.48
C SER A 44 -12.47 -19.35 -20.46
N VAL A 45 -12.52 -18.68 -21.61
CA VAL A 45 -13.29 -17.44 -21.81
C VAL A 45 -14.62 -17.79 -22.45
N THR A 46 -15.72 -17.24 -21.92
CA THR A 46 -17.05 -17.45 -22.52
C THR A 46 -17.18 -16.61 -23.80
N LEU A 47 -17.70 -17.21 -24.88
CA LEU A 47 -17.92 -16.52 -26.17
C LEU A 47 -19.28 -15.79 -26.25
N ASN A 48 -20.03 -15.72 -25.14
CA ASN A 48 -21.32 -15.08 -25.13
C ASN A 48 -21.16 -13.56 -24.94
N GLU A 49 -21.45 -12.81 -26.00
CA GLU A 49 -21.30 -11.35 -26.01
C GLU A 49 -22.08 -10.65 -24.89
N ASN A 50 -23.29 -11.11 -24.58
CA ASN A 50 -24.11 -10.51 -23.52
C ASN A 50 -23.49 -10.72 -22.14
N LYS A 51 -22.88 -11.89 -21.90
CA LYS A 51 -22.17 -12.19 -20.65
C LYS A 51 -20.88 -11.37 -20.54
N LEU A 52 -20.13 -11.24 -21.62
CA LEU A 52 -18.90 -10.43 -21.67
C LEU A 52 -19.17 -8.94 -21.45
N LYS A 53 -20.26 -8.40 -22.02
CA LYS A 53 -20.68 -7.01 -21.76
C LYS A 53 -21.03 -6.80 -20.29
N ALA A 54 -21.84 -7.69 -19.72
CA ALA A 54 -22.23 -7.61 -18.31
C ALA A 54 -21.01 -7.71 -17.37
N GLU A 55 -20.05 -8.59 -17.66
CA GLU A 55 -18.80 -8.71 -16.91
C GLU A 55 -17.96 -7.44 -16.99
N ARG A 56 -17.82 -6.86 -18.19
CA ARG A 56 -17.11 -5.58 -18.39
C ARG A 56 -17.78 -4.46 -17.61
N ASP A 57 -19.09 -4.31 -17.71
CA ASP A 57 -19.84 -3.26 -17.01
C ASP A 57 -19.72 -3.42 -15.48
N ALA A 58 -19.76 -4.65 -14.97
CA ALA A 58 -19.54 -4.93 -13.55
C ALA A 58 -18.11 -4.60 -13.11
N GLN A 59 -17.10 -4.93 -13.92
CA GLN A 59 -15.70 -4.60 -13.67
C GLN A 59 -15.47 -3.08 -13.65
N GLU A 60 -16.07 -2.35 -14.57
CA GLU A 60 -16.02 -0.88 -14.64
C GLU A 60 -16.69 -0.26 -13.42
N ALA A 61 -17.88 -0.73 -13.03
CA ALA A 61 -18.58 -0.25 -11.85
C ALA A 61 -17.77 -0.51 -10.56
N LYS A 62 -17.18 -1.69 -10.41
CA LYS A 62 -16.30 -2.04 -9.29
C LYS A 62 -15.06 -1.14 -9.24
N SER A 63 -14.45 -0.87 -10.39
CA SER A 63 -13.27 0.00 -10.48
C SER A 63 -13.60 1.44 -10.12
N LEU A 64 -14.75 1.96 -10.60
CA LEU A 64 -15.22 3.31 -10.29
C LEU A 64 -15.58 3.48 -8.82
N ALA A 65 -16.28 2.50 -8.23
CA ALA A 65 -16.59 2.51 -6.80
C ALA A 65 -15.32 2.57 -5.95
N ARG A 66 -14.33 1.74 -6.27
CA ARG A 66 -13.03 1.73 -5.60
C ARG A 66 -12.31 3.07 -5.71
N GLN A 67 -12.27 3.64 -6.91
CA GLN A 67 -11.62 4.92 -7.12
C GLN A 67 -12.29 6.03 -6.31
N ASN A 68 -13.62 6.02 -6.21
CA ASN A 68 -14.36 6.96 -5.37
C ASN A 68 -14.10 6.76 -3.88
N GLU A 69 -13.94 5.53 -3.39
CA GLU A 69 -13.54 5.26 -2.00
C GLU A 69 -12.13 5.79 -1.71
N LEU A 70 -11.18 5.59 -2.63
CA LEU A 70 -9.82 6.13 -2.49
C LEU A 70 -9.78 7.66 -2.56
N ARG A 71 -10.61 8.26 -3.42
CA ARG A 71 -10.75 9.72 -3.50
C ARG A 71 -11.38 10.28 -2.23
N ALA A 72 -12.39 9.62 -1.66
CA ALA A 72 -13.01 10.01 -0.40
C ALA A 72 -12.00 9.98 0.76
N LEU A 73 -11.15 8.96 0.83
CA LEU A 73 -10.06 8.90 1.83
C LEU A 73 -9.08 10.07 1.72
N ARG A 74 -8.87 10.57 0.50
CA ARG A 74 -7.96 11.69 0.20
C ARG A 74 -8.66 13.05 0.24
N GLY A 75 -9.95 13.11 0.59
CA GLY A 75 -10.74 14.33 0.61
C GLY A 75 -11.05 14.90 -0.79
N LEU A 76 -10.91 14.09 -1.84
CA LEU A 76 -11.16 14.47 -3.22
C LEU A 76 -12.62 14.21 -3.62
N PRO A 77 -13.19 15.01 -4.55
CA PRO A 77 -14.54 14.79 -5.03
C PRO A 77 -14.64 13.47 -5.83
N ALA A 78 -15.77 12.79 -5.70
CA ALA A 78 -16.07 11.59 -6.49
C ALA A 78 -16.14 11.91 -7.99
N ILE A 79 -15.70 10.96 -8.81
CA ILE A 79 -15.70 11.06 -10.26
C ILE A 79 -16.86 10.27 -10.87
N LYS A 80 -17.33 10.72 -12.03
CA LYS A 80 -18.35 10.03 -12.82
C LYS A 80 -17.72 9.11 -13.88
N LYS A 81 -18.52 8.16 -14.39
CA LYS A 81 -18.10 7.25 -15.46
C LYS A 81 -17.66 8.06 -16.69
N GLY A 82 -16.42 7.85 -17.13
CA GLY A 82 -15.83 8.55 -18.29
C GLY A 82 -15.10 9.86 -17.98
N GLU A 83 -15.03 10.27 -16.73
CA GLU A 83 -14.29 11.47 -16.32
C GLU A 83 -12.78 11.19 -16.29
N LYS A 84 -11.95 12.17 -16.71
CA LYS A 84 -10.50 11.97 -16.81
C LYS A 84 -9.88 11.85 -15.42
N VAL A 85 -9.11 10.79 -15.26
CA VAL A 85 -8.24 10.57 -14.10
C VAL A 85 -7.26 11.75 -13.97
N THR A 86 -7.20 12.32 -12.78
CA THR A 86 -6.35 13.47 -12.43
C THR A 86 -5.00 13.02 -11.89
N LYS A 87 -3.98 13.90 -11.87
CA LYS A 87 -2.68 13.58 -11.25
C LYS A 87 -2.79 13.20 -9.76
N GLN A 88 -3.87 13.60 -9.08
CA GLN A 88 -4.12 13.24 -7.68
C GLN A 88 -4.54 11.76 -7.51
N ASP A 89 -4.93 11.09 -8.60
CA ASP A 89 -5.25 9.67 -8.59
C ASP A 89 -4.00 8.79 -8.69
N THR A 90 -2.88 9.30 -9.22
CA THR A 90 -1.61 8.57 -9.36
C THR A 90 -0.79 8.54 -8.07
N PHE A 91 -1.45 8.49 -6.92
CA PHE A 91 -0.79 8.40 -5.63
C PHE A 91 -0.10 7.03 -5.50
N ASP A 92 1.22 7.06 -5.31
CA ASP A 92 2.02 5.87 -5.06
C ASP A 92 2.06 5.58 -3.56
N PHE A 93 1.14 4.71 -3.12
CA PHE A 93 1.07 4.27 -1.72
C PHE A 93 2.27 3.38 -1.32
N ILE A 94 3.01 2.80 -2.27
CA ILE A 94 4.24 2.02 -1.99
C ILE A 94 5.36 3.00 -1.66
N GLU A 95 5.49 4.05 -2.48
CA GLU A 95 6.45 5.12 -2.22
C GLU A 95 6.19 5.76 -0.84
N ASP A 96 4.94 6.11 -0.55
CA ASP A 96 4.55 6.69 0.76
C ASP A 96 4.90 5.79 1.94
N GLU A 97 4.61 4.48 1.88
CA GLU A 97 5.00 3.56 2.95
C GLU A 97 6.53 3.39 3.04
N SER A 98 7.24 3.40 1.90
CA SER A 98 8.70 3.30 1.90
C SER A 98 9.37 4.52 2.57
N LEU A 99 8.81 5.73 2.37
CA LEU A 99 9.27 6.95 3.03
C LEU A 99 9.00 6.90 4.54
N LYS A 100 7.86 6.35 4.97
CA LYS A 100 7.55 6.14 6.39
C LYS A 100 8.50 5.14 7.04
N VAL A 101 8.83 4.05 6.36
CA VAL A 101 9.83 3.07 6.82
C VAL A 101 11.21 3.72 6.94
N MET A 102 11.60 4.59 6.00
CA MET A 102 12.84 5.34 6.10
C MET A 102 12.83 6.30 7.30
N GLY A 103 11.71 6.99 7.54
CA GLY A 103 11.53 7.84 8.73
C GLY A 103 11.68 7.07 10.04
N ASP A 104 11.01 5.91 10.14
CA ASP A 104 11.15 5.01 11.29
C ASP A 104 12.61 4.55 11.46
N PHE A 105 13.30 4.25 10.35
CA PHE A 105 14.70 3.86 10.38
C PHE A 105 15.61 4.99 10.87
N MET A 106 15.40 6.22 10.40
CA MET A 106 16.15 7.40 10.88
C MET A 106 15.93 7.64 12.38
N GLN A 107 14.70 7.47 12.85
CA GLN A 107 14.39 7.62 14.29
C GLN A 107 15.04 6.52 15.12
N GLN A 108 14.92 5.26 14.70
CA GLN A 108 15.48 4.13 15.45
C GLN A 108 17.01 4.09 15.39
N SER A 109 17.62 4.50 14.26
CA SER A 109 19.07 4.65 14.15
C SER A 109 19.58 5.82 14.99
N GLY A 110 18.92 6.98 14.97
CA GLY A 110 19.24 8.10 15.86
C GLY A 110 19.18 7.71 17.34
N ASN A 111 18.15 6.97 17.75
CA ASN A 111 18.05 6.41 19.09
C ASN A 111 19.18 5.42 19.41
N TYR A 112 19.62 4.61 18.44
CA TYR A 112 20.75 3.70 18.59
C TYR A 112 22.06 4.44 18.87
N VAL A 113 22.35 5.55 18.16
CA VAL A 113 23.56 6.36 18.39
C VAL A 113 23.51 7.05 19.76
N MET A 114 22.35 7.58 20.17
CA MET A 114 22.18 8.22 21.48
C MET A 114 22.35 7.23 22.64
N ASN A 115 21.85 6.00 22.51
CA ASN A 115 21.97 4.98 23.56
C ASN A 115 23.42 4.49 23.73
N LEU A 116 24.20 4.43 22.65
CA LEU A 116 25.65 4.15 22.70
C LEU A 116 26.45 5.28 23.37
N GLY A 117 26.05 6.54 23.18
CA GLY A 117 26.67 7.69 23.85
C GLY A 117 26.41 7.75 25.35
N ILE A 118 25.25 7.29 25.80
CA ILE A 118 24.91 7.22 27.24
C ILE A 118 25.61 6.02 27.91
N ALA A 119 25.76 4.89 27.21
CA ALA A 119 26.44 3.71 27.74
C ALA A 119 27.98 3.89 27.91
N THR A 120 28.57 4.91 27.28
CA THR A 120 30.01 5.21 27.33
C THR A 120 30.37 6.39 28.23
N ALA A 121 29.39 7.09 28.82
CA ALA A 121 29.66 8.13 29.81
C ALA A 121 30.01 7.49 31.16
N PRO A 122 31.18 7.77 31.76
CA PRO A 122 31.51 7.29 33.08
C PRO A 122 30.53 7.93 34.09
N LYS A 123 29.91 7.10 34.93
CA LYS A 123 29.19 7.61 36.11
C LYS A 123 30.22 8.28 37.01
N LEU A 124 30.08 9.59 37.19
CA LEU A 124 30.76 10.37 38.24
C LEU A 124 30.37 9.85 39.62
#